data_AF-A0A1H3L2R1-F1
#
_entry.id   AF-A0A1H3L2R1-F1
#
_cell.length_a   1.000
_cell.length_b   1.000
_cell.length_c   1.000
_cell.angle_alpha   90.00
_cell.angle_beta   90.00
_cell.angle_gamma   90.00
#
_symmetry.space_group_name_H-M   'P 1'
#
loop_
_entity.id
_entity.type
_entity.pdbx_description
1 polymer ?
#
loop_
_entity_poly.entity_id
_entity_poly.type
_entity_poly.pdbx_seq_one_letter_code
_entity_poly.pdbx_strand_id
1 'polypeptide(L)'
;MGTTAPHLARPLPFLVPDEAGRDVSALSGLGGRLGDAVRRSVPGGRRSLPGTGRVSASEAARMAPGLRPGRGGVVFWDGQLTDDARLVIALGAAAAFGARVLTGVTVTGVDGPVVQLSVDDGSCAVVRAGAVVNAAGVWAQRLAPGIRLVPSRGSHLVCRPPCSGRRPRR
;
A
#
# COMPACT_ATOMS: atom_id res chain seq x y z
N MET A 1 13.73 2.71 -0.84
CA MET A 1 12.92 2.92 -2.06
C MET A 1 13.85 3.06 -3.23
N GLY A 2 13.55 2.40 -4.35
CA GLY A 2 14.34 2.57 -5.59
C GLY A 2 15.06 1.32 -6.11
N THR A 3 15.03 0.19 -5.39
CA THR A 3 15.80 -1.01 -5.80
C THR A 3 14.91 -2.09 -6.42
N THR A 4 13.85 -2.52 -5.72
CA THR A 4 13.06 -3.70 -6.15
C THR A 4 12.05 -3.37 -7.25
N ALA A 5 11.27 -2.29 -7.08
CA ALA A 5 10.25 -1.87 -8.05
C ALA A 5 10.24 -0.34 -8.24
N PRO A 6 11.37 0.27 -8.69
CA PRO A 6 11.46 1.73 -8.84
C PRO A 6 10.47 2.30 -9.86
N HIS A 7 9.97 1.48 -10.78
CA HIS A 7 8.98 1.85 -11.78
C HIS A 7 7.53 1.84 -11.25
N LEU A 8 7.29 1.28 -10.05
CA LEU A 8 5.95 1.23 -9.43
C LEU A 8 5.86 2.04 -8.14
N ALA A 9 6.96 2.15 -7.38
CA ALA A 9 6.98 2.79 -6.08
C ALA A 9 7.75 4.12 -6.11
N ARG A 10 7.14 5.19 -5.59
CA ARG A 10 7.75 6.52 -5.49
C ARG A 10 7.41 7.20 -4.17
N PRO A 11 8.21 8.18 -3.71
CA PRO A 11 7.85 9.02 -2.57
C PRO A 11 6.55 9.81 -2.82
N LEU A 12 5.68 9.86 -1.81
CA LEU A 12 4.45 10.66 -1.80
C LEU A 12 4.40 11.52 -0.54
N PRO A 13 4.25 12.85 -0.69
CA PRO A 13 4.05 13.73 0.46
C PRO A 13 2.59 13.65 0.96
N PHE A 14 2.43 13.55 2.26
CA PHE A 14 1.15 13.66 2.96
C PHE A 14 1.13 14.96 3.75
N LEU A 15 0.20 15.85 3.39
CA LEU A 15 0.01 17.15 4.02
C LEU A 15 -1.07 17.06 5.11
N VAL A 16 -0.72 17.47 6.32
CA VAL A 16 -1.66 17.79 7.40
C VAL A 16 -1.68 19.31 7.57
N PRO A 17 -2.71 20.01 7.07
CA PRO A 17 -2.77 21.46 7.12
C PRO A 17 -3.08 21.95 8.54
N ASP A 18 -2.52 23.10 8.92
CA ASP A 18 -2.81 23.76 10.21
C ASP A 18 -4.31 24.13 10.34
N GLU A 19 -5.02 24.23 9.21
CA GLU A 19 -6.48 24.43 9.15
C GLU A 19 -7.25 23.33 9.91
N ALA A 20 -6.73 22.10 9.95
CA ALA A 20 -7.33 21.00 10.70
C ALA A 20 -7.18 21.14 12.23
N GLY A 21 -6.44 22.15 12.69
CA GLY A 21 -6.12 22.39 14.10
C GLY A 21 -4.61 22.30 14.35
N ARG A 22 -4.07 23.28 15.09
CA ARG A 22 -2.61 23.32 15.35
C ARG A 22 -2.14 22.13 16.18
N ASP A 23 -2.95 21.67 17.13
CA ASP A 23 -2.63 20.48 17.94
C ASP A 23 -2.60 19.22 17.06
N VAL A 24 -3.51 19.13 16.08
CA VAL A 24 -3.53 18.03 15.09
C VAL A 24 -2.24 18.05 14.26
N SER A 25 -1.90 19.21 13.67
CA SER A 25 -0.67 19.35 12.88
C SER A 25 0.60 19.08 13.68
N ALA A 26 0.64 19.49 14.96
CA ALA A 26 1.76 19.26 15.86
C ALA A 26 1.90 17.77 16.19
N LEU A 27 0.79 17.10 16.51
CA LEU A 27 0.76 15.66 16.75
C LEU A 27 1.19 14.89 15.49
N SER A 28 0.69 15.26 14.32
CA SER A 28 1.13 14.67 13.05
C SER A 28 2.62 14.89 12.78
N GLY A 29 3.16 16.06 13.13
CA GLY A 29 4.60 16.32 13.02
C GLY A 29 5.45 15.51 13.99
N LEU A 30 4.98 15.29 15.21
CA LEU A 30 5.64 14.39 16.14
C LEU A 30 5.62 12.95 15.61
N GLY A 31 4.44 12.47 15.18
CA GLY A 31 4.26 11.14 14.59
C GLY A 31 5.16 10.92 13.37
N GLY A 32 5.18 11.88 12.43
CA GLY A 32 6.05 11.81 11.25
C GLY A 32 7.55 11.77 11.61
N ARG A 33 7.99 12.54 12.62
CA ARG A 33 9.38 12.51 13.10
C ARG A 33 9.74 11.18 13.77
N LEU A 34 8.81 10.57 14.50
CA LEU A 34 8.99 9.22 15.06
C LEU A 34 9.06 8.18 13.95
N GLY A 35 8.17 8.25 12.96
CA GLY A 35 8.22 7.40 11.77
C GLY A 35 9.53 7.54 10.99
N ASP A 36 10.02 8.77 10.82
CA ASP A 36 11.34 9.02 10.25
C ASP A 36 12.48 8.40 11.07
N ALA A 37 12.38 8.41 12.41
CA ALA A 37 13.40 7.83 13.28
C ALA A 37 13.46 6.30 13.11
N VAL A 38 12.30 5.63 13.08
CA VAL A 38 12.20 4.20 12.77
C VAL A 38 12.74 3.92 11.36
N ARG A 39 12.34 4.71 10.36
CA ARG A 39 12.87 4.57 8.99
C ARG A 39 14.39 4.70 8.95
N ARG A 40 14.97 5.64 9.70
CA ARG A 40 16.43 5.86 9.73
C ARG A 40 17.20 4.79 10.52
N SER A 41 16.54 3.98 11.35
CA SER A 41 17.19 2.94 12.15
C SER A 41 17.42 1.63 11.37
N VAL A 42 16.77 1.44 10.22
CA VAL A 42 16.93 0.24 9.38
C VAL A 42 17.91 0.45 8.21
N PRO A 43 18.62 -0.60 7.75
CA PRO A 43 19.49 -0.54 6.57
C PRO A 43 18.77 0.03 5.34
N GLY A 44 19.43 0.96 4.63
CA GLY A 44 18.87 1.60 3.44
C GLY A 44 17.76 2.63 3.69
N GLY A 45 17.30 2.82 4.94
CA GLY A 45 16.18 3.70 5.24
C GLY A 45 16.52 5.20 5.33
N ARG A 46 17.77 5.56 5.63
CA ARG A 46 18.18 6.98 5.74
C ARG A 46 18.02 7.80 4.47
N ARG A 47 18.16 7.15 3.30
CA ARG A 47 18.07 7.79 1.98
C ARG A 47 16.79 7.42 1.23
N SER A 48 15.85 6.73 1.88
CA SER A 48 14.69 6.18 1.18
C SER A 48 13.56 7.19 0.98
N LEU A 49 13.38 8.15 1.88
CA LEU A 49 12.34 9.16 1.83
C LEU A 49 12.82 10.49 2.44
N PRO A 50 12.31 11.64 1.98
CA PRO A 50 12.56 12.94 2.62
C PRO A 50 12.08 12.95 4.08
N GLY A 51 12.60 13.90 4.87
CA GLY A 51 12.21 14.07 6.26
C GLY A 51 10.86 14.77 6.44
N THR A 52 10.21 14.50 7.56
CA THR A 52 9.03 15.22 8.03
C THR A 52 9.41 16.68 8.34
N GLY A 53 8.62 17.62 7.83
CA GLY A 53 8.91 19.04 7.91
C GLY A 53 7.66 19.90 7.97
N ARG A 54 7.84 21.18 8.31
CA ARG A 54 6.79 22.19 8.23
C ARG A 54 6.81 22.82 6.85
N VAL A 55 5.63 23.17 6.36
CA VAL A 55 5.46 23.90 5.10
C VAL A 55 4.72 25.20 5.36
N SER A 56 5.06 26.23 4.59
CA SER A 56 4.38 27.52 4.57
C SER A 56 2.96 27.42 4.02
N ALA A 57 2.15 28.45 4.25
CA ALA A 57 0.82 28.60 3.65
C ALA A 57 0.84 28.48 2.12
N SER A 58 1.84 29.12 1.47
CA SER A 58 2.00 29.06 0.02
C SER A 58 2.35 27.66 -0.48
N GLU A 59 3.19 26.92 0.24
CA GLU A 59 3.54 25.54 -0.11
C GLU A 59 2.35 24.61 0.05
N ALA A 60 1.63 24.71 1.17
CA ALA A 60 0.42 23.94 1.42
C ALA A 60 -0.65 24.18 0.34
N ALA A 61 -0.88 25.44 -0.05
CA ALA A 61 -1.82 25.79 -1.11
C ALA A 61 -1.40 25.26 -2.50
N ARG A 62 -0.10 25.18 -2.80
CA ARG A 62 0.39 24.55 -4.04
C ARG A 62 0.17 23.04 -4.04
N MET A 63 0.36 22.37 -2.90
CA MET A 63 0.14 20.93 -2.75
C MET A 63 -1.35 20.57 -2.82
N ALA A 64 -2.21 21.41 -2.25
CA ALA A 64 -3.66 21.22 -2.21
C ALA A 64 -4.40 22.53 -2.56
N PRO A 65 -4.64 22.82 -3.86
CA PRO A 65 -5.25 24.07 -4.31
C PRO A 65 -6.67 24.35 -3.78
N GLY A 66 -7.37 23.31 -3.31
CA GLY A 66 -8.69 23.42 -2.68
C GLY A 66 -8.67 23.67 -1.16
N LEU A 67 -7.49 23.72 -0.55
CA LEU A 67 -7.34 23.98 0.89
C LEU A 67 -7.78 25.41 1.23
N ARG A 68 -8.44 25.61 2.38
CA ARG A 68 -8.79 26.98 2.77
C ARG A 68 -7.51 27.73 3.17
N PRO A 69 -7.46 29.05 2.99
CA PRO A 69 -6.30 29.83 3.42
C PRO A 69 -5.99 29.59 4.89
N GLY A 70 -4.73 29.30 5.19
CA GLY A 70 -4.27 28.95 6.53
C GLY A 70 -2.81 29.34 6.74
N ARG A 71 -2.20 28.81 7.79
CA ARG A 71 -0.82 29.18 8.19
C ARG A 71 0.26 28.25 7.62
N GLY A 72 -0.15 27.21 6.91
CA GLY A 72 0.72 26.16 6.39
C GLY A 72 0.29 24.79 6.90
N GLY A 73 1.27 23.96 7.25
CA GLY A 73 1.01 22.64 7.80
C GLY A 73 2.28 21.86 8.05
N VAL A 74 2.11 20.56 8.26
CA VAL A 74 3.18 19.59 8.34
C VAL A 74 3.06 18.65 7.15
N VAL A 75 4.22 18.33 6.56
CA VAL A 75 4.34 17.28 5.55
C VAL A 75 5.20 16.16 6.11
N PHE A 76 4.71 14.94 6.01
CA PHE A 76 5.49 13.72 6.16
C PHE A 76 5.45 12.93 4.85
N TRP A 77 6.32 11.95 4.73
CA TRP A 77 6.51 11.21 3.48
C TRP A 77 6.30 9.73 3.68
N ASP A 78 5.64 9.12 2.72
CA ASP A 78 5.50 7.66 2.61
C ASP A 78 5.67 7.22 1.16
N GLY A 79 5.50 5.93 0.91
CA GLY A 79 5.48 5.37 -0.42
C GLY A 79 4.13 5.35 -1.08
N GLN A 80 4.05 5.95 -2.26
CA GLN A 80 3.00 5.62 -3.20
C GLN A 80 3.43 4.44 -4.05
N LEU A 81 2.65 3.36 -3.95
CA LEU A 81 2.58 2.36 -4.98
C LEU A 81 1.59 2.85 -6.05
N THR A 82 2.05 2.93 -7.29
CA THR A 82 1.25 3.46 -8.41
C THR A 82 0.14 2.49 -8.79
N ASP A 83 0.41 1.19 -8.69
CA ASP A 83 -0.46 0.11 -9.11
C ASP A 83 -0.06 -1.16 -8.34
N ASP A 84 -0.97 -1.62 -7.47
CA ASP A 84 -0.79 -2.79 -6.63
C ASP A 84 -0.91 -4.11 -7.42
N ALA A 85 -1.83 -4.17 -8.38
CA ALA A 85 -1.97 -5.31 -9.28
C ALA A 85 -0.68 -5.53 -10.10
N ARG A 86 -0.08 -4.46 -10.63
CA ARG A 86 1.21 -4.55 -11.35
C ARG A 86 2.35 -5.01 -10.45
N LEU A 87 2.33 -4.65 -9.17
CA LEU A 87 3.34 -5.16 -8.23
C LEU A 87 3.23 -6.69 -8.10
N VAL A 88 2.00 -7.22 -7.97
CA VAL A 88 1.77 -8.68 -7.92
C VAL A 88 2.18 -9.35 -9.22
N ILE A 89 1.83 -8.77 -10.37
CA ILE A 89 2.23 -9.29 -11.69
C ILE A 89 3.76 -9.32 -11.80
N ALA A 90 4.45 -8.29 -11.31
CA ALA A 90 5.92 -8.25 -11.32
C ALA A 90 6.55 -9.38 -10.50
N LEU A 91 5.89 -9.89 -9.44
CA LEU A 91 6.36 -11.08 -8.71
C LEU A 91 6.35 -12.34 -9.58
N GLY A 92 5.52 -12.38 -10.64
CA GLY A 92 5.52 -13.43 -11.65
C GLY A 92 6.88 -13.59 -12.36
N ALA A 93 7.78 -12.61 -12.28
CA ALA A 93 9.16 -12.72 -12.73
C ALA A 93 9.92 -13.88 -12.06
N ALA A 94 9.45 -14.40 -10.92
CA ALA A 94 9.94 -15.64 -10.32
C ALA A 94 9.92 -16.83 -11.31
N ALA A 95 9.04 -16.83 -12.31
CA ALA A 95 9.02 -17.84 -13.36
C ALA A 95 10.34 -17.89 -14.16
N ALA A 96 11.00 -16.73 -14.37
CA ALA A 96 12.32 -16.67 -15.00
C ALA A 96 13.42 -17.32 -14.14
N PHE A 97 13.16 -17.51 -12.84
CA PHE A 97 14.04 -18.20 -11.89
C PHE A 97 13.60 -19.66 -11.63
N GLY A 98 12.72 -20.22 -12.48
CA GLY A 98 12.32 -21.63 -12.42
C GLY A 98 11.08 -21.92 -11.58
N ALA A 99 10.42 -20.89 -11.02
CA ALA A 99 9.14 -21.10 -10.36
C ALA A 99 8.03 -21.45 -11.36
N ARG A 100 7.07 -22.28 -10.94
CA ARG A 100 5.82 -22.49 -11.69
C ARG A 100 4.74 -21.61 -11.11
N VAL A 101 4.18 -20.72 -11.92
CA VAL A 101 3.07 -19.85 -11.54
C VAL A 101 1.82 -20.33 -12.29
N LEU A 102 0.83 -20.80 -11.54
CA LEU A 102 -0.42 -21.33 -12.08
C LEU A 102 -1.57 -20.40 -11.70
N THR A 103 -2.25 -19.85 -12.70
CA THR A 103 -3.48 -19.06 -12.53
C THR A 103 -4.69 -19.89 -12.99
N GLY A 104 -5.89 -19.57 -12.50
CA GLY A 104 -7.08 -20.39 -12.77
C GLY A 104 -7.03 -21.77 -12.12
N VAL A 105 -6.26 -21.87 -11.03
CA VAL A 105 -6.13 -23.07 -10.21
C VAL A 105 -6.47 -22.70 -8.78
N THR A 106 -7.46 -23.38 -8.21
CA THR A 106 -7.90 -23.22 -6.83
C THR A 106 -7.42 -24.41 -6.01
N VAL A 107 -6.71 -24.13 -4.91
CA VAL A 107 -6.44 -25.16 -3.89
C VAL A 107 -7.72 -25.40 -3.11
N THR A 108 -8.22 -26.64 -3.13
CA THR A 108 -9.47 -27.03 -2.46
C THR A 108 -9.24 -27.77 -1.15
N GLY A 109 -8.04 -28.31 -0.95
CA GLY A 109 -7.67 -29.03 0.27
C GLY A 109 -6.17 -29.24 0.40
N VAL A 110 -5.71 -29.34 1.65
CA VAL A 110 -4.31 -29.64 2.00
C VAL A 110 -4.34 -30.69 3.10
N ASP A 111 -3.67 -31.82 2.87
CA ASP A 111 -3.51 -32.91 3.84
C ASP A 111 -2.04 -33.37 3.88
N GLY A 112 -1.33 -32.94 4.92
CA GLY A 112 0.12 -33.12 5.03
C GLY A 112 0.86 -32.62 3.78
N PRO A 113 1.57 -33.49 3.04
CA PRO A 113 2.28 -33.10 1.81
C PRO A 113 1.40 -33.08 0.56
N VAL A 114 0.12 -33.47 0.64
CA VAL A 114 -0.79 -33.61 -0.50
C VAL A 114 -1.65 -32.36 -0.63
N VAL A 115 -1.67 -31.78 -1.83
CA VAL A 115 -2.47 -30.59 -2.15
C VAL A 115 -3.44 -30.93 -3.27
N GLN A 116 -4.73 -30.71 -3.01
CA GLN A 116 -5.82 -30.93 -3.96
C GLN A 116 -6.11 -29.64 -4.71
N LEU A 117 -6.22 -29.74 -6.04
CA LEU A 117 -6.41 -28.63 -6.95
C LEU A 117 -7.67 -28.84 -7.77
N SER A 118 -8.40 -27.75 -8.00
CA SER A 118 -9.43 -27.64 -9.02
C SER A 118 -9.00 -26.58 -10.02
N VAL A 119 -9.14 -26.88 -11.31
CA VAL A 119 -8.79 -26.00 -12.42
C VAL A 119 -10.08 -25.42 -13.00
N ASP A 120 -10.03 -24.19 -13.50
CA ASP A 120 -11.20 -23.47 -14.04
C ASP A 120 -11.86 -24.19 -15.24
N ASP A 121 -11.13 -25.10 -15.91
CA ASP A 121 -11.67 -25.98 -16.96
C ASP A 121 -12.53 -27.15 -16.41
N GLY A 122 -12.70 -27.22 -15.09
CA GLY A 122 -13.45 -28.25 -14.38
C GLY A 122 -12.63 -29.49 -14.00
N SER A 123 -11.37 -29.58 -14.42
CA SER A 123 -10.51 -30.70 -14.06
C SER A 123 -10.01 -30.61 -12.61
N CYS A 124 -9.65 -31.76 -12.05
CA CYS A 124 -9.05 -31.87 -10.72
C CYS A 124 -7.64 -32.46 -10.83
N ALA A 125 -6.74 -31.96 -10.00
CA ALA A 125 -5.36 -32.45 -9.93
C ALA A 125 -4.89 -32.57 -8.49
N VAL A 126 -3.83 -33.34 -8.28
CA VAL A 126 -3.18 -33.49 -6.99
C VAL A 126 -1.69 -33.27 -7.17
N VAL A 127 -1.11 -32.44 -6.32
CA VAL A 127 0.34 -32.23 -6.26
C VAL A 127 0.88 -32.58 -4.89
N ARG A 128 2.16 -32.93 -4.84
CA ARG A 128 2.89 -33.16 -3.59
C ARG A 128 3.92 -32.06 -3.39
N ALA A 129 4.02 -31.56 -2.16
CA ALA A 129 4.99 -30.55 -1.77
C ALA A 129 5.65 -30.93 -0.43
N GLY A 130 6.93 -30.61 -0.28
CA GLY A 130 7.64 -30.77 1.00
C GLY A 130 7.22 -29.73 2.04
N ALA A 131 6.71 -28.59 1.60
CA ALA A 131 6.14 -27.55 2.44
C ALA A 131 5.01 -26.84 1.69
N VAL A 132 3.98 -26.43 2.42
CA VAL A 132 2.84 -25.66 1.90
C VAL A 132 2.74 -24.36 2.69
N VAL A 133 2.78 -23.22 2.00
CA VAL A 133 2.61 -21.90 2.60
C VAL A 133 1.22 -21.38 2.26
N ASN A 134 0.38 -21.19 3.27
CA ASN A 134 -0.95 -20.60 3.10
C ASN A 134 -0.85 -19.07 3.06
N ALA A 135 -0.76 -18.52 1.85
CA ALA A 135 -0.78 -17.08 1.58
C ALA A 135 -2.11 -16.61 0.96
N ALA A 136 -3.22 -17.29 1.24
CA ALA A 136 -4.53 -17.03 0.62
C ALA A 136 -5.31 -15.84 1.22
N GLY A 137 -4.64 -14.91 1.90
CA GLY A 137 -5.26 -13.69 2.45
C GLY A 137 -6.50 -13.97 3.31
N VAL A 138 -7.60 -13.27 3.03
CA VAL A 138 -8.89 -13.42 3.76
C VAL A 138 -9.52 -14.82 3.60
N TRP A 139 -9.07 -15.60 2.63
CA TRP A 139 -9.53 -16.96 2.39
C TRP A 139 -8.70 -18.02 3.11
N ALA A 140 -7.61 -17.64 3.81
CA ALA A 140 -6.70 -18.58 4.46
C ALA A 140 -7.39 -19.56 5.42
N GLN A 141 -8.41 -19.09 6.15
CA GLN A 141 -9.23 -19.92 7.06
C GLN A 141 -9.93 -21.10 6.39
N ARG A 142 -10.19 -21.04 5.06
CA ARG A 142 -10.82 -22.13 4.31
C ARG A 142 -9.91 -23.35 4.19
N LEU A 143 -8.60 -23.13 4.15
CA LEU A 143 -7.58 -24.19 4.06
C LEU A 143 -7.02 -24.57 5.43
N ALA A 144 -7.16 -23.69 6.42
CA ALA A 144 -6.67 -23.89 7.77
C ALA A 144 -7.71 -23.36 8.80
N PRO A 145 -8.69 -24.19 9.19
CA PRO A 145 -9.79 -23.77 10.07
C PRO A 145 -9.37 -23.25 11.45
N GLY A 146 -8.13 -23.57 11.89
CA GLY A 146 -7.55 -23.02 13.12
C GLY A 146 -7.21 -21.52 13.05
N ILE A 147 -7.17 -20.92 11.86
CA ILE A 147 -6.90 -19.49 11.68
C ILE A 147 -8.21 -18.71 11.85
N ARG A 148 -8.22 -17.74 12.77
CA ARG A 148 -9.33 -16.81 12.95
C ARG A 148 -9.00 -15.45 12.34
N LEU A 149 -9.81 -15.00 11.39
CA LEU A 149 -9.67 -13.70 10.72
C LEU A 149 -10.93 -12.85 10.95
N VAL A 150 -10.74 -11.55 11.17
CA VAL A 150 -11.81 -10.55 11.24
C VAL A 150 -11.61 -9.56 10.09
N PRO A 151 -12.19 -9.81 8.91
CA PRO A 151 -12.00 -8.92 7.76
C PRO A 151 -12.74 -7.60 7.98
N SER A 152 -12.07 -6.50 7.63
CA SER A 152 -12.68 -5.18 7.55
C SER A 152 -12.87 -4.79 6.08
N ARG A 153 -13.97 -4.13 5.77
CA ARG A 153 -14.28 -3.66 4.41
C ARG A 153 -13.86 -2.19 4.25
N GLY A 154 -13.04 -1.93 3.25
CA GLY A 154 -12.77 -0.59 2.72
C GLY A 154 -13.48 -0.36 1.38
N SER A 155 -13.72 0.90 1.01
CA SER A 155 -14.22 1.27 -0.33
C SER A 155 -13.61 2.61 -0.73
N HIS A 156 -13.33 2.78 -2.02
CA HIS A 156 -12.72 3.99 -2.57
C HIS A 156 -13.61 4.58 -3.66
N LEU A 157 -13.63 5.91 -3.77
CA LEU A 157 -14.36 6.64 -4.80
C LEU A 157 -13.36 7.41 -5.66
N VAL A 158 -13.60 7.42 -6.98
CA VAL A 158 -12.79 8.19 -7.94
C VAL A 158 -13.68 9.28 -8.54
N CYS A 159 -13.25 10.53 -8.36
CA CYS A 159 -13.96 11.70 -8.84
C CYS A 159 -13.07 12.49 -9.80
N ARG A 160 -13.68 13.25 -10.71
CA ARG A 160 -12.92 14.22 -11.52
C ARG A 160 -12.36 15.31 -10.60
N PRO A 161 -11.14 15.80 -10.85
CA PRO A 161 -10.64 16.96 -10.13
C PRO A 161 -11.57 18.17 -10.39
N PRO A 162 -11.79 19.05 -9.40
CA PRO A 162 -12.59 20.24 -9.60
C PRO A 162 -11.98 21.10 -10.71
N CYS A 163 -12.81 21.59 -11.64
CA CYS A 163 -12.36 22.50 -12.69
C CYS A 163 -11.69 23.72 -12.04
N SER A 164 -10.40 23.92 -12.30
CA SER A 164 -9.63 25.09 -11.88
C SER A 164 -10.12 26.31 -12.65
N GLY A 165 -11.27 26.89 -12.28
CA GLY A 165 -11.87 27.95 -13.11
C GLY A 165 -12.91 28.86 -12.49
N ARG A 166 -13.54 28.56 -11.35
CA ARG A 166 -14.49 29.51 -10.72
C ARG A 166 -14.38 29.48 -9.22
N ARG A 167 -13.71 30.50 -8.66
CA ARG A 167 -14.07 30.98 -7.32
C ARG A 167 -15.51 31.50 -7.41
N PRO A 168 -16.45 31.07 -6.55
CA PRO A 168 -17.73 31.74 -6.45
C PRO A 168 -17.44 33.19 -6.04
N ARG A 169 -17.86 34.15 -6.87
CA ARG A 169 -17.90 35.56 -6.48
C ARG A 169 -18.93 35.66 -5.35
N ARG A 170 -18.49 36.09 -4.18
CA ARG A 170 -19.40 36.61 -3.15
C ARG A 170 -19.91 37.96 -3.60
#